data_AF-A0A955RF90-F1
#
_entry.id   AF-A0A955RF90-F1
#
_cell.length_a   1.000
_cell.length_b   1.000
_cell.length_c   1.000
_cell.angle_alpha   90.00
_cell.angle_beta   90.00
_cell.angle_gamma   90.00
#
_symmetry.space_group_name_H-M   'P 1'
#
loop_
_entity.id
_entity.type
_entity.pdbx_description
1 polymer ?
#
loop_
_entity_poly.entity_id
_entity_poly.type
_entity_poly.pdbx_seq_one_letter_code
_entity_poly.pdbx_strand_id
1 'polypeptide(L)'
;MAMTSVELWERALREEEVTASDVEHMLKAETAEDLWLDWKGGKLVGAKNGPQVIQKAVAGFANAEGGVLVLGANGGDAGTGETPWTLTPCPGKVGKQPLQEWVEQQLVPLRSSLRPLPRITVVEGGLVLVAVQRSELLVPVVAQD
;
A
#
# COMPACT_ATOMS: atom_id res chain seq x y z
N MET A 1 9.47 -0.53 20.44
CA MET A 1 10.10 0.27 19.37
C MET A 1 9.23 0.13 18.14
N ALA A 2 9.07 1.20 17.35
CA ALA A 2 8.33 1.10 16.10
C ALA A 2 9.13 0.24 15.10
N MET A 3 8.41 -0.50 14.27
CA MET A 3 8.98 -1.27 13.17
C MET A 3 9.55 -0.33 12.11
N THR A 4 10.62 -0.73 11.44
CA THR A 4 11.15 -0.01 10.28
C THR A 4 10.33 -0.31 9.02
N SER A 5 10.44 0.54 7.99
CA SER A 5 9.83 0.33 6.68
C SER A 5 10.24 -1.01 6.04
N VAL A 6 11.51 -1.37 6.13
CA VAL A 6 12.06 -2.64 5.63
C VAL A 6 11.50 -3.84 6.39
N GLU A 7 11.44 -3.77 7.73
CA GLU A 7 10.84 -4.85 8.53
C GLU A 7 9.36 -5.07 8.19
N LEU A 8 8.59 -3.98 8.00
CA LEU A 8 7.19 -4.06 7.60
C LEU A 8 7.04 -4.76 6.24
N TRP A 9 7.86 -4.35 5.28
CA TRP A 9 7.88 -4.94 3.95
C TRP A 9 8.25 -6.43 3.98
N GLU A 10 9.32 -6.81 4.68
CA GLU A 10 9.75 -8.20 4.78
C GLU A 10 8.69 -9.09 5.44
N ARG A 11 8.07 -8.63 6.53
CA ARG A 11 7.01 -9.37 7.21
C ARG A 11 5.79 -9.56 6.31
N ALA A 12 5.36 -8.49 5.65
CA ALA A 12 4.23 -8.55 4.72
C ALA A 12 4.52 -9.48 3.52
N LEU A 13 5.77 -9.56 3.04
CA LEU A 13 6.17 -10.51 1.99
C LEU A 13 6.18 -11.98 2.46
N ARG A 14 6.60 -12.22 3.71
CA ARG A 14 6.69 -13.56 4.30
C ARG A 14 5.36 -14.07 4.87
N GLU A 15 4.31 -13.27 4.77
CA GLU A 15 3.00 -13.54 5.40
C GLU A 15 3.13 -13.72 6.92
N GLU A 16 4.11 -13.04 7.52
CA GLU A 16 4.22 -12.92 8.97
C GLU A 16 3.13 -11.97 9.49
N GLU A 17 2.67 -12.19 10.71
CA GLU A 17 1.61 -11.37 11.30
C GLU A 17 2.05 -9.91 11.43
N VAL A 18 1.29 -9.03 10.79
CA VAL A 18 1.35 -7.58 10.95
C VAL A 18 -0.02 -7.11 11.42
N THR A 19 -0.06 -6.42 12.55
CA THR A 19 -1.30 -5.98 13.19
C THR A 19 -1.55 -4.49 12.95
N ALA A 20 -2.77 -4.02 13.21
CA ALA A 20 -3.07 -2.59 13.19
C ALA A 20 -2.23 -1.82 14.21
N SER A 21 -1.92 -2.44 15.37
CA SER A 21 -1.09 -1.82 16.40
C SER A 21 0.34 -1.58 15.92
N ASP A 22 0.90 -2.45 15.06
CA ASP A 22 2.23 -2.23 14.48
C ASP A 22 2.25 -0.97 13.61
N VAL A 23 1.25 -0.82 12.75
CA VAL A 23 1.08 0.38 11.90
C VAL A 23 0.85 1.63 12.76
N GLU A 24 0.01 1.55 13.80
CA GLU A 24 -0.18 2.66 14.74
C GLU A 24 1.12 3.07 15.43
N HIS A 25 1.97 2.11 15.82
CA HIS A 25 3.25 2.42 16.43
C HIS A 25 4.18 3.14 15.46
N MET A 26 4.17 2.77 14.17
CA MET A 26 4.92 3.48 13.13
C MET A 26 4.42 4.90 12.92
N LEU A 27 3.09 5.10 12.90
CA LEU A 27 2.48 6.43 12.80
C LEU A 27 2.78 7.30 14.03
N LYS A 28 2.69 6.74 15.25
CA LYS A 28 3.06 7.44 16.50
C LYS A 28 4.53 7.80 16.57
N ALA A 29 5.39 7.03 15.89
CA ALA A 29 6.81 7.32 15.73
C ALA A 29 7.10 8.26 14.55
N GLU A 30 6.06 8.75 13.85
CA GLU A 30 6.17 9.63 12.68
C GLU A 30 7.11 9.07 11.60
N THR A 31 6.96 7.77 11.32
CA THR A 31 7.81 7.06 10.35
C THR A 31 7.55 7.61 8.94
N ALA A 32 8.46 8.47 8.46
CA ALA A 32 8.40 9.09 7.13
C ALA A 32 8.31 8.06 6.00
N GLU A 33 7.63 8.47 4.92
CA GLU A 33 7.74 7.76 3.65
C GLU A 33 9.20 7.72 3.21
N ASP A 34 9.61 6.60 2.63
CA ASP A 34 10.96 6.37 2.17
C ASP A 34 10.96 5.48 0.92
N LEU A 35 12.12 4.93 0.56
CA LEU A 35 12.25 4.06 -0.61
C LEU A 35 11.45 2.76 -0.52
N TRP A 36 11.03 2.36 0.69
CA TRP A 36 10.38 1.08 0.97
C TRP A 36 8.95 1.23 1.45
N LEU A 37 8.50 2.43 1.79
CA LEU A 37 7.22 2.68 2.43
C LEU A 37 6.49 3.87 1.80
N ASP A 38 5.25 3.62 1.39
CA ASP A 38 4.33 4.63 0.88
C ASP A 38 3.01 4.58 1.67
N TRP A 39 2.59 5.71 2.26
CA TRP A 39 1.36 5.82 3.04
C TRP A 39 0.24 6.38 2.18
N LYS A 40 -0.92 5.71 2.16
CA LYS A 40 -2.12 6.24 1.49
C LYS A 40 -3.36 6.07 2.35
N GLY A 41 -4.11 7.16 2.49
CA GLY A 41 -5.34 7.16 3.25
C GLY A 41 -6.43 6.27 2.65
N GLY A 42 -7.29 5.72 3.49
CA GLY A 42 -8.35 4.80 3.04
C GLY A 42 -9.39 5.44 2.13
N LYS A 43 -9.51 6.77 2.11
CA LYS A 43 -10.36 7.49 1.15
C LYS A 43 -9.92 7.31 -0.30
N LEU A 44 -8.66 6.93 -0.54
CA LEU A 44 -8.17 6.60 -1.87
C LEU A 44 -8.94 5.40 -2.46
N VAL A 45 -9.36 4.47 -1.60
CA VAL A 45 -10.12 3.28 -2.01
C VAL A 45 -11.53 3.69 -2.45
N GLY A 46 -11.84 3.44 -3.72
CA GLY A 46 -13.09 3.88 -4.34
C GLY A 46 -13.07 5.30 -4.92
N ALA A 47 -11.99 6.07 -4.70
CA ALA A 47 -11.78 7.33 -5.40
C ALA A 47 -11.55 7.09 -6.90
N LYS A 48 -11.98 8.04 -7.74
CA LYS A 48 -11.86 7.95 -9.21
C LYS A 48 -10.42 7.72 -9.68
N ASN A 49 -9.44 8.32 -9.00
CA ASN A 49 -8.00 8.18 -9.28
C ASN A 49 -7.31 7.10 -8.43
N GLY A 50 -8.02 6.44 -7.51
CA GLY A 50 -7.47 5.43 -6.61
C GLY A 50 -6.72 4.31 -7.33
N PRO A 51 -7.30 3.68 -8.37
CA PRO A 51 -6.63 2.66 -9.17
C PRO A 51 -5.27 3.10 -9.71
N GLN A 52 -5.19 4.31 -10.28
CA GLN A 52 -3.97 4.84 -10.87
C GLN A 52 -2.89 5.11 -9.82
N VAL A 53 -3.27 5.63 -8.65
CA VAL A 53 -2.32 5.86 -7.55
C VAL A 53 -1.75 4.51 -7.05
N ILE A 54 -2.60 3.51 -6.84
CA ILE A 54 -2.17 2.17 -6.42
C ILE A 54 -1.24 1.54 -7.47
N GLN A 55 -1.63 1.60 -8.75
CA GLN A 55 -0.81 1.08 -9.86
C GLN A 55 0.55 1.77 -9.94
N LYS A 56 0.60 3.10 -9.79
CA LYS A 56 1.84 3.87 -9.84
C LYS A 56 2.77 3.51 -8.68
N ALA A 57 2.25 3.44 -7.45
CA ALA A 57 3.04 3.04 -6.29
C ALA A 57 3.61 1.63 -6.46
N VAL A 58 2.78 0.66 -6.86
CA VAL A 58 3.20 -0.73 -7.09
C VAL A 58 4.21 -0.84 -8.23
N ALA A 59 4.01 -0.15 -9.35
CA ALA A 59 4.96 -0.13 -10.45
C ALA A 59 6.29 0.53 -10.04
N GLY A 60 6.24 1.60 -9.23
CA GLY A 60 7.41 2.26 -8.67
C GLY A 60 8.25 1.30 -7.83
N PHE A 61 7.63 0.63 -6.86
CA PHE A 61 8.31 -0.36 -6.03
C PHE A 61 8.84 -1.54 -6.84
N ALA A 62 8.06 -2.06 -7.79
CA ALA A 62 8.47 -3.18 -8.64
C ALA A 62 9.68 -2.83 -9.53
N ASN A 63 9.83 -1.58 -9.98
CA ASN A 63 10.99 -1.12 -10.75
C ASN A 63 12.20 -0.75 -9.89
N ALA A 64 12.00 -0.56 -8.58
CA ALA A 64 13.04 -0.26 -7.61
C ALA A 64 13.54 -1.56 -6.95
N GLU A 65 13.84 -1.54 -5.65
CA GLU A 65 14.25 -2.72 -4.89
C GLU A 65 13.06 -3.48 -4.26
N GLY A 66 11.83 -2.99 -4.46
CA GLY A 66 10.63 -3.43 -3.76
C GLY A 66 10.15 -2.39 -2.74
N GLY A 67 9.14 -2.76 -1.96
CA GLY A 67 8.57 -1.92 -0.91
C GLY A 67 7.14 -2.33 -0.55
N VAL A 68 6.54 -1.59 0.38
CA VAL A 68 5.18 -1.80 0.87
C VAL A 68 4.37 -0.51 0.73
N LEU A 69 3.24 -0.62 0.05
CA LEU A 69 2.20 0.40 0.07
C LEU A 69 1.23 0.07 1.19
N VAL A 70 1.01 1.01 2.11
CA VAL A 70 0.02 0.87 3.18
C VAL A 70 -1.21 1.71 2.87
N LEU A 71 -2.33 1.04 2.61
CA LEU A 71 -3.63 1.68 2.46
C LEU A 71 -4.36 1.72 3.81
N GLY A 72 -5.04 2.83 4.07
CA GLY A 72 -5.83 3.03 5.27
C GLY A 72 -5.11 3.81 6.38
N ALA A 73 -4.01 4.47 6.03
CA ALA A 73 -3.21 5.28 6.95
C ALA A 73 -2.64 6.52 6.24
N ASN A 74 -2.60 7.64 6.96
CA ASN A 74 -2.04 8.89 6.48
C ASN A 74 -0.64 9.09 7.06
N GLY A 75 0.36 9.21 6.20
CA GLY A 75 1.73 9.59 6.58
C GLY A 75 1.88 11.09 6.83
N GLY A 76 3.12 11.58 6.82
CA GLY A 76 3.45 13.00 7.00
C GLY A 76 2.91 13.91 5.89
N ASP A 77 2.87 13.43 4.64
CA ASP A 77 2.40 14.16 3.47
C ASP A 77 0.89 13.96 3.22
N ALA A 78 0.10 13.91 4.29
CA ALA A 78 -1.34 13.77 4.21
C ALA A 78 -1.95 14.87 3.32
N GLY A 79 -2.89 14.50 2.46
CA GLY A 79 -3.52 15.43 1.52
C GLY A 79 -4.27 16.57 2.23
N THR A 80 -4.56 17.64 1.49
CA THR A 80 -5.26 18.82 2.01
C THR A 80 -6.56 18.44 2.73
N GLY A 81 -6.67 18.82 4.00
CA GLY A 81 -7.85 18.54 4.84
C GLY A 81 -7.84 17.18 5.52
N GLU A 82 -6.71 16.46 5.48
CA GLU A 82 -6.52 15.24 6.25
C GLU A 82 -5.51 15.44 7.38
N THR A 83 -5.69 14.71 8.48
CA THR A 83 -4.76 14.73 9.60
C THR A 83 -3.57 13.82 9.28
N PRO A 84 -2.31 14.30 9.34
CA PRO A 84 -1.15 13.44 9.16
C PRO A 84 -1.01 12.47 10.33
N TRP A 85 -0.27 11.38 10.12
CA TRP A 85 0.05 10.38 11.14
C TRP A 85 -1.18 9.73 11.80
N THR A 86 -2.25 9.53 11.04
CA THR A 86 -3.50 8.94 11.55
C THR A 86 -3.95 7.75 10.74
N LEU A 87 -4.60 6.80 11.41
CA LEU A 87 -5.34 5.74 10.73
C LEU A 87 -6.57 6.33 10.05
N THR A 88 -6.76 5.97 8.79
CA THR A 88 -7.92 6.33 7.97
C THR A 88 -8.45 5.07 7.29
N PRO A 89 -9.13 4.17 8.03
CA PRO A 89 -9.49 2.83 7.55
C PRO A 89 -10.11 2.79 6.14
N CYS A 90 -9.69 1.82 5.34
CA CYS A 90 -10.35 1.48 4.08
C CYS A 90 -11.75 0.90 4.35
N PRO A 91 -12.71 1.11 3.43
CA PRO A 91 -13.99 0.42 3.51
C PRO A 91 -13.78 -1.08 3.30
N GLY A 92 -14.48 -1.93 4.07
CA GLY A 92 -14.36 -3.39 3.92
C GLY A 92 -14.80 -3.92 2.55
N LYS A 93 -15.54 -3.12 1.77
CA LYS A 93 -15.97 -3.41 0.40
C LYS A 93 -15.98 -2.13 -0.46
N VAL A 94 -15.75 -2.29 -1.76
CA VAL A 94 -15.98 -1.24 -2.76
C VAL A 94 -17.11 -1.69 -3.68
N GLY A 95 -18.27 -1.03 -3.61
CA GLY A 95 -19.50 -1.55 -4.21
C GLY A 95 -19.88 -2.89 -3.60
N LYS A 96 -19.87 -3.97 -4.42
CA LYS A 96 -20.18 -5.34 -3.96
C LYS A 96 -18.94 -6.19 -3.68
N GLN A 97 -17.75 -5.67 -3.97
CA GLN A 97 -16.53 -6.43 -3.99
C GLN A 97 -15.77 -6.29 -2.66
N PRO A 98 -15.29 -7.39 -2.05
CA PRO A 98 -14.37 -7.36 -0.92
C PRO A 98 -13.15 -6.47 -1.19
N LEU A 99 -12.68 -5.77 -0.15
CA LEU A 99 -11.55 -4.85 -0.26
C LEU A 99 -10.30 -5.48 -0.90
N GLN A 100 -9.92 -6.69 -0.45
CA GLN A 100 -8.78 -7.41 -1.01
C GLN A 100 -8.93 -7.65 -2.52
N GLU A 101 -10.07 -8.22 -2.92
CA GLU A 101 -10.36 -8.47 -4.33
C GLU A 101 -10.33 -7.16 -5.14
N TRP A 102 -10.81 -6.06 -4.56
CA TRP A 102 -10.77 -4.75 -5.21
C TRP A 102 -9.35 -4.28 -5.47
N VAL A 103 -8.46 -4.40 -4.48
CA VAL A 103 -7.04 -4.05 -4.64
C VAL A 103 -6.37 -4.96 -5.68
N GLU A 104 -6.62 -6.27 -5.62
CA GLU A 104 -6.11 -7.24 -6.61
C GLU A 104 -6.54 -6.87 -8.04
N GLN A 105 -7.80 -6.48 -8.24
CA GLN A 105 -8.30 -6.06 -9.55
C GLN A 105 -7.61 -4.81 -10.08
N GLN A 106 -7.21 -3.88 -9.20
CA GLN A 106 -6.50 -2.68 -9.66
C GLN A 106 -5.12 -3.01 -10.23
N LEU A 107 -4.55 -4.17 -9.90
CA LEU A 107 -3.23 -4.61 -10.39
C LEU A 107 -3.32 -5.47 -11.65
N VAL A 108 -4.51 -5.83 -12.12
CA VAL A 108 -4.71 -6.62 -13.36
C VAL A 108 -3.98 -6.02 -14.57
N PRO A 109 -3.99 -4.68 -14.81
CA PRO A 109 -3.26 -4.09 -15.93
C PRO A 109 -1.74 -4.29 -15.87
N LEU A 110 -1.16 -4.48 -14.68
CA LEU A 110 0.28 -4.66 -14.46
C LEU A 110 0.67 -6.14 -14.32
N ARG A 111 -0.30 -7.06 -14.29
CA ARG A 111 -0.10 -8.47 -13.89
C ARG A 111 0.87 -9.25 -14.77
N SER A 112 0.99 -8.90 -16.05
CA SER A 112 1.93 -9.54 -16.99
C SER A 112 3.37 -9.16 -16.70
N SER A 113 3.62 -7.94 -16.23
CA SER A 113 4.94 -7.41 -15.90
C SER A 113 5.32 -7.60 -14.44
N LEU A 114 4.36 -7.78 -13.53
CA LEU A 114 4.63 -8.06 -12.11
C LEU A 114 5.04 -9.52 -11.91
N ARG A 115 6.35 -9.76 -11.87
CA ARG A 115 6.95 -11.04 -11.50
C ARG A 115 8.07 -10.79 -10.47
N PRO A 116 7.91 -11.23 -9.20
CA PRO A 116 6.74 -11.94 -8.64
C PRO A 116 5.51 -11.04 -8.50
N LEU A 117 4.33 -11.64 -8.26
CA LEU A 117 3.12 -10.87 -7.96
C LEU A 117 3.18 -10.26 -6.55
N PRO A 118 2.65 -9.05 -6.34
CA PRO A 118 2.55 -8.46 -5.01
C PRO A 118 1.73 -9.33 -4.04
N ARG A 119 2.11 -9.31 -2.76
CA ARG A 119 1.33 -9.88 -1.66
C ARG A 119 0.39 -8.81 -1.13
N ILE A 120 -0.89 -9.14 -1.03
CA ILE A 120 -1.92 -8.24 -0.53
C ILE A 120 -2.48 -8.83 0.75
N THR A 121 -2.32 -8.13 1.86
CA THR A 121 -2.78 -8.55 3.18
C THR A 121 -3.75 -7.52 3.73
N VAL A 122 -4.98 -7.94 4.02
CA VAL A 122 -5.93 -7.11 4.77
C VAL A 122 -5.71 -7.35 6.25
N VAL A 123 -5.37 -6.29 6.97
CA VAL A 123 -5.16 -6.30 8.42
C VAL A 123 -6.45 -5.84 9.10
N GLU A 124 -6.65 -6.26 10.36
CA GLU A 124 -7.76 -5.77 11.18
C GLU A 124 -7.81 -4.22 11.21
N GLY A 125 -9.01 -3.65 11.36
CA GLY A 125 -9.18 -2.20 11.40
C GLY A 125 -9.17 -1.54 10.02
N GLY A 126 -9.24 -2.30 8.93
CA GLY A 126 -9.41 -1.77 7.57
C GLY A 126 -8.11 -1.27 6.94
N LEU A 127 -6.97 -1.84 7.32
CA LEU A 127 -5.68 -1.57 6.70
C LEU A 127 -5.40 -2.60 5.59
N VAL A 128 -4.68 -2.18 4.56
CA VAL A 128 -4.19 -3.10 3.51
C VAL A 128 -2.70 -2.88 3.32
N LEU A 129 -1.94 -3.96 3.34
CA LEU A 129 -0.53 -3.97 2.99
C LEU A 129 -0.41 -4.55 1.59
N VAL A 130 0.19 -3.80 0.66
CA VAL A 130 0.55 -4.28 -0.67
C VAL A 130 2.07 -4.36 -0.73
N ALA A 131 2.61 -5.54 -0.44
CA ALA A 131 4.04 -5.79 -0.43
C ALA A 131 4.52 -6.25 -1.81
N VAL A 132 5.46 -5.50 -2.37
CA VAL A 132 5.95 -5.63 -3.74
C VAL A 132 7.42 -6.00 -3.69
N GLN A 133 7.82 -7.05 -4.40
CA GLN A 133 9.24 -7.32 -4.64
C GLN A 133 9.65 -6.65 -5.94
N ARG A 134 10.95 -6.36 -6.07
CA ARG A 134 11.54 -5.99 -7.35
C ARG A 134 11.15 -7.00 -8.43
N SER A 135 10.74 -6.48 -9.58
CA SER A 135 10.49 -7.30 -10.75
C SER A 135 11.75 -7.46 -11.60
N GLU A 136 11.87 -8.63 -12.23
CA GLU A 136 12.92 -8.91 -13.22
C GLU A 136 12.70 -8.15 -14.54
N LEU A 137 11.48 -7.64 -14.77
CA LEU A 137 11.09 -6.89 -15.95
C LEU A 137 10.72 -5.46 -15.57
N LEU A 138 10.89 -4.53 -16.50
CA LEU A 138 10.37 -3.18 -16.33
C LEU A 138 8.84 -3.21 -16.34
N VAL A 139 8.25 -2.68 -15.28
CA VAL A 139 6.81 -2.49 -15.13
C VAL A 139 6.44 -1.12 -15.69
N PRO A 140 5.49 -1.02 -16.64
CA PRO A 140 5.08 0.27 -17.17
C PRO A 140 4.49 1.14 -16.06
N VAL A 141 4.98 2.37 -15.95
CA VAL A 141 4.41 3.39 -15.06
C VAL A 141 3.33 4.13 -15.83
N VAL A 142 2.09 4.07 -15.34
CA VAL A 142 0.96 4.80 -15.94
C VAL A 142 1.18 6.30 -15.76
N ALA A 143 1.45 7.02 -16.85
CA ALA A 143 1.51 8.48 -16.86
C ALA A 143 0.08 9.07 -16.78
N GLN A 144 -0.06 10.23 -16.13
CA GLN A 144 -1.30 11.01 -16.18
C GLN A 144 -1.26 11.89 -17.43
N ASP A 145 -2.29 11.78 -18.27
CA ASP A 145 -2.69 12.86 -19.19
C ASP A 145 -3.54 13.90 -18.44
#